data_AF-F8PEG1-F1
#
_entry.id   AF-F8PEG1-F1
#
_cell.length_a   1.000
_cell.length_b   1.000
_cell.length_c   1.000
_cell.angle_alpha   90.00
_cell.angle_beta   90.00
_cell.angle_gamma   90.00
#
_symmetry.space_group_name_H-M   'P 1'
#
loop_
_entity.id
_entity.type
_entity.pdbx_description
1 polymer ?
#
loop_
_entity_poly.entity_id
_entity_poly.type
_entity_poly.pdbx_seq_one_letter_code
_entity_poly.pdbx_strand_id
1 'polypeptide(L)'
;MLSEIAQNIGVPAETLEEHEEQEYDHDSQDECGLDGQYKFDPVERESDYEVMVLVYVGALEKLTQLEESYGVMTTVQFENYVPSGFVSSAKEQKYWLSASRAKEAARVEAFICAVESLEALVVQHLFELLKANLAGTGYKLRQHISKAISQWSFAIRTASDRYNKLAAEQKNPAPVLEYSQVVSYTWLGKFELLKCSRHDILKKPWAVPSNRELAVKYFKVICAQEEIKHLYVEIRRLHEWVNAKDAHLLVMAEGTAGDEYIALEINAKYLTHRRVNNVHCRHLQQIYNLKGFSGDIKDNNSAQHNNTINSQELDNGDDEEDDFLFGEVSRMQKCLQRMLI
;
A
#
# COMPACT_ATOMS: atom_id res chain seq x y z
N MET A 1 -34.60 18.87 -4.75
CA MET A 1 -33.21 19.26 -5.03
C MET A 1 -32.27 18.08 -5.35
N LEU A 2 -32.42 16.88 -4.77
CA LEU A 2 -31.67 15.68 -5.24
C LEU A 2 -32.43 14.82 -6.26
N SER A 3 -33.75 15.02 -6.42
CA SER A 3 -34.56 14.38 -7.47
C SER A 3 -34.52 15.11 -8.83
N GLU A 4 -33.98 16.33 -8.88
CA GLU A 4 -33.88 17.16 -10.11
C GLU A 4 -32.54 17.01 -10.84
N ILE A 5 -31.54 16.40 -10.22
CA ILE A 5 -30.23 16.16 -10.84
C ILE A 5 -30.23 14.82 -11.61
N ALA A 6 -31.10 13.88 -11.23
CA ALA A 6 -31.18 12.55 -11.85
C ALA A 6 -31.94 12.51 -13.20
N GLN A 7 -32.66 13.58 -13.58
CA GLN A 7 -33.40 13.65 -14.84
C GLN A 7 -32.61 14.26 -16.02
N ASN A 8 -31.37 14.71 -15.79
CA ASN A 8 -30.55 15.39 -16.81
C ASN A 8 -29.45 14.53 -17.45
N ILE A 9 -29.44 13.21 -17.20
CA ILE A 9 -28.50 12.28 -17.83
C ILE A 9 -29.32 11.19 -18.50
N GLY A 10 -29.77 11.46 -19.72
CA GLY A 10 -30.55 10.53 -20.52
C GLY A 10 -29.74 9.31 -20.94
N VAL A 11 -29.88 8.21 -20.20
CA VAL A 11 -29.52 6.85 -20.63
C VAL A 11 -30.60 5.89 -20.07
N PRO A 12 -31.15 4.96 -20.88
CA PRO A 12 -32.35 4.20 -20.53
C PRO A 12 -32.08 3.04 -19.56
N ALA A 13 -33.14 2.69 -18.84
CA ALA A 13 -33.21 1.58 -17.88
C ALA A 13 -33.62 0.28 -18.58
N GLU A 14 -32.77 -0.75 -18.47
CA GLU A 14 -32.97 -2.18 -18.78
C GLU A 14 -31.56 -2.80 -18.58
N THR A 15 -31.28 -3.88 -17.86
CA THR A 15 -32.00 -5.05 -17.33
C THR A 15 -31.17 -5.59 -16.14
N LEU A 16 -31.79 -5.77 -14.97
CA LEU A 16 -31.24 -6.59 -13.89
C LEU A 16 -31.94 -7.95 -13.98
N GLU A 17 -31.22 -8.97 -14.45
CA GLU A 17 -31.61 -10.36 -14.24
C GLU A 17 -30.76 -10.95 -13.12
N GLU A 18 -31.50 -11.55 -12.19
CA GLU A 18 -31.08 -12.23 -10.98
C GLU A 18 -30.36 -13.53 -11.33
N HIS A 19 -29.26 -13.84 -10.64
CA HIS A 19 -28.75 -15.21 -10.58
C HIS A 19 -28.70 -15.65 -9.11
N GLU A 20 -29.72 -16.43 -8.77
CA GLU A 20 -29.85 -17.22 -7.55
C GLU A 20 -28.75 -18.28 -7.44
N GLU A 21 -28.24 -18.43 -6.22
CA GLU A 21 -27.45 -19.56 -5.76
C GLU A 21 -28.32 -20.83 -5.71
N GLN A 22 -27.86 -21.94 -6.28
CA GLN A 22 -28.37 -23.27 -5.95
C GLN A 22 -27.24 -24.27 -5.74
N GLU A 23 -27.11 -24.62 -4.47
CA GLU A 23 -26.48 -25.80 -3.88
C GLU A 23 -27.25 -27.06 -4.28
N TYR A 24 -26.56 -28.12 -4.72
CA TYR A 24 -27.11 -29.47 -4.76
C TYR A 24 -26.00 -30.52 -4.65
N ASP A 25 -25.98 -31.21 -3.50
CA ASP A 25 -25.30 -32.47 -3.27
C ASP A 25 -26.03 -33.63 -3.96
N HIS A 26 -25.30 -34.60 -4.51
CA HIS A 26 -25.73 -35.99 -4.48
C HIS A 26 -24.54 -36.98 -4.62
N ASP A 27 -24.25 -37.66 -3.51
CA ASP A 27 -23.58 -38.96 -3.46
C ASP A 27 -24.49 -40.05 -4.06
N SER A 28 -23.92 -40.96 -4.88
CA SER A 28 -24.20 -42.41 -4.85
C SER A 28 -23.27 -43.18 -5.81
N GLN A 29 -22.83 -44.35 -5.32
CA GLN A 29 -21.79 -45.23 -5.83
C GLN A 29 -22.25 -46.24 -6.90
N ASP A 30 -21.23 -46.77 -7.60
CA ASP A 30 -21.07 -48.10 -8.21
C ASP A 30 -21.89 -48.51 -9.46
N GLU A 31 -21.19 -48.74 -10.58
CA GLU A 31 -20.90 -50.10 -11.08
C GLU A 31 -19.92 -50.11 -12.28
N CYS A 32 -19.11 -51.17 -12.32
CA CYS A 32 -17.94 -51.42 -13.17
C CYS A 32 -18.28 -51.83 -14.62
N GLY A 33 -17.42 -51.48 -15.60
CA GLY A 33 -17.37 -52.25 -16.86
C GLY A 33 -16.76 -51.60 -18.12
N LEU A 34 -15.41 -51.52 -18.16
CA LEU A 34 -14.50 -51.70 -19.31
C LEU A 34 -14.52 -50.75 -20.55
N ASP A 35 -13.27 -50.39 -20.90
CA ASP A 35 -12.73 -49.97 -22.20
C ASP A 35 -12.99 -48.55 -22.72
N GLY A 36 -12.11 -47.63 -22.30
CA GLY A 36 -11.84 -46.37 -22.98
C GLY A 36 -10.48 -45.82 -22.56
N GLN A 37 -9.44 -46.06 -23.36
CA GLN A 37 -8.12 -45.46 -23.19
C GLN A 37 -8.21 -43.92 -23.22
N TYR A 38 -8.10 -43.28 -22.07
CA TYR A 38 -7.70 -41.87 -21.97
C TYR A 38 -6.52 -41.74 -21.03
N LYS A 39 -5.36 -41.58 -21.66
CA LYS A 39 -4.09 -41.27 -21.00
C LYS A 39 -4.06 -39.75 -20.77
N PHE A 40 -4.11 -39.35 -19.51
CA PHE A 40 -3.71 -38.02 -19.06
C PHE A 40 -2.18 -37.97 -19.11
N ASP A 41 -1.60 -37.24 -20.07
CA ASP A 41 -0.20 -36.83 -20.01
C ASP A 41 -0.16 -35.32 -19.68
N PRO A 42 0.49 -34.89 -18.59
CA PRO A 42 0.55 -33.49 -18.18
C PRO A 42 1.41 -32.64 -19.11
N VAL A 43 1.05 -31.36 -19.17
CA VAL A 43 1.72 -30.25 -19.85
C VAL A 43 3.20 -30.18 -19.46
N GLU A 44 4.06 -30.67 -20.34
CA GLU A 44 5.49 -30.31 -20.38
C GLU A 44 5.83 -29.87 -21.81
N ARG A 45 6.10 -28.57 -21.96
CA ARG A 45 7.16 -27.97 -22.83
C ARG A 45 6.84 -26.51 -23.21
N GLU A 46 6.90 -25.63 -22.22
CA GLU A 46 7.09 -24.18 -22.47
C GLU A 46 8.52 -23.72 -22.10
N SER A 47 9.30 -24.58 -21.45
CA SER A 47 10.72 -24.37 -21.11
C SER A 47 11.65 -24.42 -22.34
N ASP A 48 11.37 -25.31 -23.31
CA ASP A 48 12.28 -25.53 -24.43
C ASP A 48 12.32 -24.33 -25.40
N TYR A 49 11.24 -23.56 -25.48
CA TYR A 49 11.17 -22.35 -26.31
C TYR A 49 12.00 -21.22 -25.74
N GLU A 50 11.95 -20.98 -24.43
CA GLU A 50 12.77 -19.93 -23.78
C GLU A 50 14.26 -20.26 -23.83
N VAL A 51 14.62 -21.53 -23.60
CA VAL A 51 16.01 -22.00 -23.71
C VAL A 51 16.51 -21.88 -25.15
N MET A 52 15.71 -22.25 -26.14
CA MET A 52 16.06 -22.09 -27.56
C MET A 52 16.21 -20.62 -27.97
N VAL A 53 15.37 -19.72 -27.44
CA VAL A 53 15.48 -18.28 -27.70
C VAL A 53 16.79 -17.72 -27.12
N LEU A 54 17.15 -18.10 -25.90
CA LEU A 54 18.41 -17.65 -25.27
C LEU A 54 19.65 -18.19 -25.99
N VAL A 55 19.63 -19.45 -26.42
CA VAL A 55 20.72 -20.05 -27.21
C VAL A 55 20.84 -19.36 -28.57
N TYR A 56 19.72 -19.00 -29.20
CA TYR A 56 19.69 -18.31 -30.48
C TYR A 56 20.22 -16.87 -30.38
N VAL A 57 19.82 -16.13 -29.35
CA VAL A 57 20.35 -14.77 -29.08
C VAL A 57 21.86 -14.82 -28.83
N GLY A 58 22.34 -15.78 -28.04
CA GLY A 58 23.77 -15.96 -27.81
C GLY A 58 24.57 -16.37 -29.07
N ALA A 59 23.94 -17.07 -30.02
CA ALA A 59 24.56 -17.39 -31.31
C ALA A 59 24.65 -16.16 -32.22
N LEU A 60 23.65 -15.28 -32.21
CA LEU A 60 23.67 -14.02 -32.96
C LEU A 60 24.73 -13.06 -32.46
N GLU A 61 24.91 -12.94 -31.13
CA GLU A 61 25.96 -12.11 -30.54
C GLU A 61 27.38 -12.59 -30.95
N LYS A 62 27.59 -13.92 -30.99
CA LYS A 62 28.83 -14.52 -31.49
C LYS A 62 29.05 -14.25 -32.98
N LEU A 63 28.00 -14.28 -33.79
CA LEU A 63 28.06 -13.95 -35.21
C LEU A 63 28.47 -12.49 -35.43
N THR A 64 27.90 -11.55 -34.70
CA THR A 64 28.31 -10.14 -34.75
C THR A 64 29.76 -9.93 -34.32
N GLN A 65 30.23 -10.61 -33.27
CA GLN A 65 31.63 -10.54 -32.85
C GLN A 65 32.58 -11.15 -33.90
N LEU A 66 32.15 -12.21 -34.57
CA LEU A 66 32.90 -12.81 -35.67
C LEU A 66 32.94 -11.86 -36.87
N GLU A 67 31.83 -11.27 -37.28
CA GLU A 67 31.79 -10.28 -38.37
C GLU A 67 32.66 -9.05 -38.06
N GLU A 68 32.69 -8.57 -36.81
CA GLU A 68 33.60 -7.51 -36.37
C GLU A 68 35.08 -7.95 -36.41
N SER A 69 35.38 -9.22 -36.07
CA SER A 69 36.74 -9.76 -36.09
C SER A 69 37.24 -10.10 -37.50
N TYR A 70 36.35 -10.50 -38.41
CA TYR A 70 36.67 -10.93 -39.78
C TYR A 70 36.39 -9.85 -40.83
N GLY A 71 35.76 -8.73 -40.47
CA GLY A 71 35.42 -7.61 -41.36
C GLY A 71 36.60 -6.88 -42.02
N VAL A 72 37.84 -7.27 -41.73
CA VAL A 72 39.06 -6.75 -42.38
C VAL A 72 39.50 -7.61 -43.59
N MET A 73 38.97 -8.83 -43.75
CA MET A 73 39.48 -9.80 -44.72
C MET A 73 38.39 -10.27 -45.69
N THR A 74 37.81 -9.37 -46.49
CA THR A 74 37.21 -9.68 -47.82
C THR A 74 36.58 -8.43 -48.47
N THR A 75 37.40 -7.56 -49.05
CA THR A 75 36.95 -6.75 -50.19
C THR A 75 37.21 -7.54 -51.47
N VAL A 76 36.38 -8.56 -51.73
CA VAL A 76 36.32 -9.21 -53.05
C VAL A 76 35.05 -8.69 -53.72
N GLN A 77 35.19 -8.20 -54.96
CA GLN A 77 34.11 -7.63 -55.77
C GLN A 77 33.07 -8.70 -56.15
N PHE A 78 32.16 -9.00 -55.23
CA PHE A 78 30.95 -9.79 -55.46
C PHE A 78 29.68 -8.93 -55.33
N GLU A 79 29.79 -7.60 -55.40
CA GLU A 79 28.74 -6.69 -54.92
C GLU A 79 27.44 -6.64 -55.72
N ASN A 80 27.26 -7.32 -56.87
CA ASN A 80 26.05 -7.12 -57.70
C ASN A 80 25.38 -8.36 -58.27
N TYR A 81 25.73 -9.58 -57.85
CA TYR A 81 24.98 -10.78 -58.27
C TYR A 81 24.00 -11.23 -57.18
N VAL A 82 22.76 -10.77 -57.26
CA VAL A 82 21.63 -11.36 -56.51
C VAL A 82 20.94 -12.33 -57.47
N PRO A 83 21.04 -13.66 -57.26
CA PRO A 83 20.34 -14.64 -58.10
C PRO A 83 18.84 -14.33 -58.12
N SER A 84 18.17 -14.43 -59.27
CA SER A 84 16.74 -14.09 -59.38
C SER A 84 15.81 -14.95 -58.50
N GLY A 85 16.29 -16.10 -58.01
CA GLY A 85 15.61 -16.93 -57.01
C GLY A 85 15.92 -16.59 -55.54
N PHE A 86 16.76 -15.59 -55.28
CA PHE A 86 17.15 -15.10 -53.95
C PHE A 86 16.50 -13.74 -53.64
N VAL A 87 15.35 -13.45 -54.24
CA VAL A 87 14.48 -12.37 -53.77
C VAL A 87 13.79 -12.90 -52.51
N SER A 88 14.09 -12.29 -51.36
CA SER A 88 13.55 -12.71 -50.08
C SER A 88 12.05 -12.96 -50.19
N SER A 89 11.64 -14.21 -49.94
CA SER A 89 10.25 -14.60 -50.16
C SER A 89 9.34 -13.74 -49.27
N ALA A 90 8.09 -13.50 -49.69
CA ALA A 90 7.14 -12.75 -48.86
C ALA A 90 6.99 -13.34 -47.44
N LYS A 91 7.26 -14.64 -47.26
CA LYS A 91 7.35 -15.30 -45.95
C LYS A 91 8.56 -14.82 -45.16
N GLU A 92 9.75 -14.82 -45.73
CA GLU A 92 10.98 -14.35 -45.08
C GLU A 92 10.88 -12.87 -44.68
N GLN A 93 10.37 -12.01 -45.56
CA GLN A 93 10.14 -10.60 -45.23
C GLN A 93 9.19 -10.46 -44.03
N LYS A 94 8.11 -11.26 -43.97
CA LYS A 94 7.20 -11.31 -42.83
C LYS A 94 7.90 -11.77 -41.54
N TYR A 95 8.79 -12.75 -41.62
CA TYR A 95 9.62 -13.19 -40.48
C TYR A 95 10.55 -12.08 -39.99
N TRP A 96 11.30 -11.42 -40.87
CA TRP A 96 12.18 -10.30 -40.53
C TRP A 96 11.43 -9.13 -39.86
N LEU A 97 10.24 -8.80 -40.40
CA LEU A 97 9.33 -7.81 -39.81
C LEU A 97 8.86 -8.22 -38.40
N SER A 98 8.52 -9.51 -38.20
CA SER A 98 8.10 -10.01 -36.90
C SER A 98 9.23 -10.02 -35.87
N ALA A 99 10.44 -10.44 -36.26
CA ALA A 99 11.62 -10.43 -35.40
C ALA A 99 12.03 -9.00 -35.01
N SER A 100 11.97 -8.07 -35.95
CA SER A 100 12.23 -6.64 -35.68
C SER A 100 11.21 -6.05 -34.71
N ARG A 101 9.92 -6.40 -34.85
CA ARG A 101 8.87 -6.00 -33.90
C ARG A 101 9.07 -6.61 -32.53
N ALA A 102 9.47 -7.88 -32.44
CA ALA A 102 9.74 -8.54 -31.17
C ALA A 102 10.93 -7.89 -30.43
N LYS A 103 12.01 -7.55 -31.16
CA LYS A 103 13.17 -6.83 -30.61
C LYS A 103 12.78 -5.45 -30.08
N GLU A 104 11.95 -4.71 -30.81
CA GLU A 104 11.45 -3.42 -30.36
C GLU A 104 10.55 -3.55 -29.12
N ALA A 105 9.64 -4.53 -29.12
CA ALA A 105 8.77 -4.80 -27.98
C ALA A 105 9.56 -5.15 -26.72
N ALA A 106 10.57 -6.02 -26.83
CA ALA A 106 11.44 -6.38 -25.71
C ALA A 106 12.23 -5.18 -25.16
N ARG A 107 12.68 -4.27 -26.04
CA ARG A 107 13.38 -3.04 -25.62
C ARG A 107 12.45 -2.10 -24.86
N VAL A 108 11.24 -1.87 -25.38
CA VAL A 108 10.23 -1.05 -24.71
C VAL A 108 9.86 -1.66 -23.36
N GLU A 109 9.69 -2.99 -23.31
CA GLU A 109 9.36 -3.70 -22.09
C GLU A 109 10.46 -3.55 -21.02
N ALA A 110 11.71 -3.77 -21.39
CA ALA A 110 12.86 -3.61 -20.51
C ALA A 110 12.95 -2.18 -19.95
N PHE A 111 12.66 -1.18 -20.78
CA PHE A 111 12.61 0.22 -20.37
C PHE A 111 11.49 0.47 -19.35
N ILE A 112 10.28 -0.03 -19.59
CA ILE A 112 9.17 0.15 -18.64
C ILE A 112 9.47 -0.55 -17.31
N CYS A 113 10.01 -1.78 -17.34
CA CYS A 113 10.43 -2.48 -16.12
C CYS A 113 11.49 -1.70 -15.32
N ALA A 114 12.41 -1.01 -16.02
CA ALA A 114 13.40 -0.16 -15.36
C ALA A 114 12.77 1.08 -14.71
N VAL A 115 11.76 1.69 -15.37
CA VAL A 115 10.97 2.79 -14.80
C VAL A 115 10.22 2.35 -13.55
N GLU A 116 9.51 1.22 -13.61
CA GLU A 116 8.72 0.69 -12.48
C GLU A 116 9.62 0.30 -11.29
N SER A 117 10.78 -0.31 -11.58
CA SER A 117 11.77 -0.64 -10.54
C SER A 117 12.30 0.62 -9.85
N LEU A 118 12.58 1.67 -10.62
CA LEU A 118 13.04 2.94 -10.07
C LEU A 118 11.94 3.64 -9.25
N GLU A 119 10.71 3.65 -9.74
CA GLU A 119 9.54 4.17 -9.04
C GLU A 119 9.37 3.49 -7.67
N ALA A 120 9.36 2.16 -7.65
CA ALA A 120 9.18 1.39 -6.42
C ALA A 120 10.27 1.72 -5.38
N LEU A 121 11.53 1.86 -5.82
CA LEU A 121 12.64 2.22 -4.93
C LEU A 121 12.51 3.64 -4.37
N VAL A 122 12.03 4.60 -5.17
CA VAL A 122 11.80 5.97 -4.72
C VAL A 122 10.65 6.03 -3.72
N VAL A 123 9.56 5.32 -3.99
CA VAL A 123 8.41 5.20 -3.07
C VAL A 123 8.86 4.60 -1.74
N GLN A 124 9.59 3.48 -1.78
CA GLN A 124 10.18 2.87 -0.60
C GLN A 124 11.01 3.91 0.16
N HIS A 125 11.97 4.55 -0.50
CA HIS A 125 12.84 5.57 0.10
C HIS A 125 12.10 6.69 0.82
N LEU A 126 11.04 7.23 0.21
CA LEU A 126 10.19 8.25 0.82
C LEU A 126 9.52 7.74 2.12
N PHE A 127 9.02 6.50 2.16
CA PHE A 127 8.42 5.95 3.37
C PHE A 127 9.38 5.84 4.55
N GLU A 128 10.66 5.61 4.29
CA GLU A 128 11.64 5.39 5.35
C GLU A 128 12.28 6.69 5.81
N LEU A 129 12.34 7.70 4.92
CA LEU A 129 12.50 9.10 5.32
C LEU A 129 11.36 9.56 6.24
N LEU A 130 10.11 9.17 5.96
CA LEU A 130 8.98 9.46 6.85
C LEU A 130 9.15 8.78 8.22
N LYS A 131 9.59 7.52 8.25
CA LYS A 131 9.89 6.81 9.51
C LYS A 131 11.01 7.49 10.32
N ALA A 132 12.02 8.03 9.64
CA ALA A 132 13.10 8.77 10.30
C ALA A 132 12.61 10.03 11.03
N ASN A 133 11.48 10.58 10.59
CA ASN A 133 10.87 11.78 11.18
C ASN A 133 9.93 11.48 12.37
N LEU A 134 9.77 10.20 12.76
CA LEU A 134 8.96 9.81 13.91
C LEU A 134 9.74 10.04 15.23
N ALA A 135 9.15 10.82 16.14
CA ALA A 135 9.65 11.00 17.50
C ALA A 135 9.50 9.70 18.31
N GLY A 136 10.35 9.50 19.32
CA GLY A 136 10.27 8.34 20.23
C GLY A 136 10.92 7.05 19.73
N THR A 137 11.59 7.05 18.57
CA THR A 137 12.28 5.86 18.05
C THR A 137 13.55 5.53 18.85
N GLY A 138 13.69 4.31 19.37
CA GLY A 138 14.90 3.89 20.10
C GLY A 138 16.18 3.92 19.25
N TYR A 139 17.36 4.00 19.88
CA TYR A 139 18.66 4.15 19.19
C TYR A 139 18.91 3.05 18.13
N LYS A 140 18.62 1.78 18.46
CA LYS A 140 18.77 0.66 17.52
C LYS A 140 17.87 0.83 16.28
N LEU A 141 16.62 1.21 16.48
CA LEU A 141 15.68 1.43 15.37
C LEU A 141 16.15 2.57 14.46
N ARG A 142 16.63 3.67 15.03
CA ARG A 142 17.23 4.78 14.26
C ARG A 142 18.43 4.32 13.41
N GLN A 143 19.28 3.43 13.95
CA GLN A 143 20.40 2.85 13.18
C GLN A 143 19.89 2.01 11.98
N HIS A 144 18.86 1.19 12.18
CA HIS A 144 18.25 0.43 11.10
C HIS A 144 17.63 1.32 10.02
N ILE A 145 16.91 2.38 10.42
CA ILE A 145 16.32 3.36 9.49
C ILE A 145 17.43 4.07 8.69
N SER A 146 18.49 4.55 9.35
CA SER A 146 19.63 5.19 8.66
C SER A 146 20.32 4.26 7.66
N LYS A 147 20.47 2.97 8.02
CA LYS A 147 21.03 1.95 7.13
C LYS A 147 20.12 1.70 5.92
N ALA A 148 18.80 1.58 6.12
CA ALA A 148 17.83 1.40 5.05
C ALA A 148 17.82 2.59 4.09
N ILE A 149 17.80 3.83 4.60
CA ILE A 149 17.90 5.07 3.81
C ILE A 149 19.15 5.05 2.93
N SER A 150 20.30 4.65 3.48
CA SER A 150 21.57 4.56 2.75
C SER A 150 21.54 3.48 1.66
N GLN A 151 21.02 2.30 1.98
CA GLN A 151 20.88 1.18 1.04
C GLN A 151 20.00 1.56 -0.15
N TRP A 152 18.88 2.20 0.10
CA TRP A 152 17.97 2.59 -0.96
C TRP A 152 18.47 3.79 -1.75
N SER A 153 19.19 4.73 -1.12
CA SER A 153 19.89 5.79 -1.84
C SER A 153 20.86 5.21 -2.88
N PHE A 154 21.59 4.14 -2.51
CA PHE A 154 22.45 3.43 -3.44
C PHE A 154 21.66 2.69 -4.53
N ALA A 155 20.59 1.98 -4.16
CA ALA A 155 19.75 1.27 -5.12
C ALA A 155 19.11 2.22 -6.15
N ILE A 156 18.66 3.41 -5.71
CA ILE A 156 18.12 4.45 -6.58
C ILE A 156 19.16 4.93 -7.60
N ARG A 157 20.44 5.11 -7.21
CA ARG A 157 21.50 5.48 -8.16
C ARG A 157 21.66 4.41 -9.24
N THR A 158 21.80 3.14 -8.83
CA THR A 158 21.94 2.01 -9.76
C THR A 158 20.72 1.87 -10.70
N ALA A 159 19.51 2.05 -10.17
CA ALA A 159 18.29 2.03 -10.96
C ALA A 159 18.18 3.23 -11.92
N SER A 160 18.63 4.41 -11.50
CA SER A 160 18.70 5.60 -12.35
C SER A 160 19.71 5.41 -13.50
N ASP A 161 20.86 4.79 -13.23
CA ASP A 161 21.84 4.46 -14.28
C ASP A 161 21.28 3.45 -15.28
N ARG A 162 20.56 2.43 -14.80
CA ARG A 162 19.88 1.45 -15.67
C ARG A 162 18.81 2.13 -16.53
N TYR A 163 18.01 3.01 -15.95
CA TYR A 163 17.04 3.82 -16.67
C TYR A 163 17.72 4.65 -17.76
N ASN A 164 18.76 5.41 -17.42
CA ASN A 164 19.47 6.29 -18.35
C ASN A 164 20.09 5.53 -19.54
N LYS A 165 20.61 4.32 -19.31
CA LYS A 165 21.10 3.44 -20.39
C LYS A 165 19.98 3.06 -21.36
N LEU A 166 18.86 2.55 -20.84
CA LEU A 166 17.72 2.11 -21.65
C LEU A 166 16.95 3.27 -22.30
N ALA A 167 16.96 4.44 -21.66
CA ALA A 167 16.37 5.69 -22.15
C ALA A 167 17.02 6.15 -23.46
N ALA A 168 18.34 5.99 -23.58
CA ALA A 168 19.11 6.34 -24.78
C ALA A 168 18.84 5.39 -25.96
N GLU A 169 18.44 4.15 -25.69
CA GLU A 169 18.15 3.13 -26.71
C GLU A 169 16.71 3.23 -27.28
N GLN A 170 15.84 4.03 -26.66
CA GLN A 170 14.47 4.20 -27.12
C GLN A 170 14.42 4.93 -28.47
N LYS A 171 13.45 4.57 -29.32
CA LYS A 171 13.23 5.20 -30.63
C LYS A 171 13.07 6.73 -30.54
N ASN A 172 12.43 7.20 -29.47
CA ASN A 172 12.47 8.59 -29.06
C ASN A 172 13.26 8.65 -27.74
N PRO A 173 14.49 9.21 -27.73
CA PRO A 173 15.31 9.25 -26.53
C PRO A 173 14.57 9.91 -25.37
N ALA A 174 14.43 9.19 -24.26
CA ALA A 174 13.82 9.71 -23.04
C ALA A 174 14.80 10.65 -22.31
N PRO A 175 14.30 11.63 -21.53
CA PRO A 175 15.16 12.59 -20.82
C PRO A 175 16.06 11.89 -19.82
N VAL A 176 17.32 12.32 -19.73
CA VAL A 176 18.28 11.82 -18.74
C VAL A 176 17.85 12.27 -17.35
N LEU A 177 17.84 11.31 -16.42
CA LEU A 177 17.47 11.53 -15.03
C LEU A 177 18.72 11.67 -14.16
N GLU A 178 18.86 12.82 -13.51
CA GLU A 178 19.92 13.03 -12.53
C GLU A 178 19.47 12.57 -11.14
N TYR A 179 20.35 11.91 -10.40
CA TYR A 179 20.06 11.47 -9.03
C TYR A 179 19.63 12.62 -8.10
N SER A 180 20.21 13.81 -8.27
CA SER A 180 19.84 15.00 -7.48
C SER A 180 18.37 15.37 -7.68
N GLN A 181 17.88 15.25 -8.92
CA GLN A 181 16.47 15.45 -9.24
C GLN A 181 15.62 14.39 -8.55
N VAL A 182 16.02 13.11 -8.62
CA VAL A 182 15.31 11.99 -7.98
C VAL A 182 15.10 12.21 -6.49
N VAL A 183 16.15 12.63 -5.78
CA VAL A 183 16.09 12.88 -4.33
C VAL A 183 15.34 14.18 -4.00
N SER A 184 15.38 15.18 -4.90
CA SER A 184 14.66 16.44 -4.70
C SER A 184 13.14 16.29 -4.73
N TYR A 185 12.62 15.18 -5.26
CA TYR A 185 11.18 14.93 -5.29
C TYR A 185 10.67 14.59 -3.89
N THR A 186 10.14 15.60 -3.21
CA THR A 186 9.48 15.44 -1.90
C THR A 186 8.11 14.79 -1.99
N TRP A 187 7.56 14.60 -3.20
CA TRP A 187 6.20 14.12 -3.42
C TRP A 187 6.10 13.28 -4.70
N LEU A 188 5.49 12.11 -4.59
CA LEU A 188 5.39 11.12 -5.67
C LEU A 188 4.78 11.67 -6.97
N GLY A 189 3.80 12.57 -6.89
CA GLY A 189 3.17 13.12 -8.10
C GLY A 189 3.98 14.20 -8.83
N LYS A 190 5.16 14.60 -8.33
CA LYS A 190 6.13 15.41 -9.09
C LYS A 190 7.10 14.54 -9.89
N PHE A 191 7.07 13.23 -9.67
CA PHE A 191 7.94 12.28 -10.33
C PHE A 191 7.45 12.07 -11.77
N GLU A 192 7.95 12.88 -12.71
CA GLU A 192 7.49 12.82 -14.10
C GLU A 192 7.80 11.49 -14.79
N LEU A 193 8.70 10.66 -14.23
CA LEU A 193 8.94 9.29 -14.70
C LEU A 193 7.71 8.39 -14.64
N LEU A 194 6.73 8.71 -13.78
CA LEU A 194 5.44 8.02 -13.73
C LEU A 194 4.65 8.14 -15.04
N LYS A 195 5.01 9.10 -15.91
CA LYS A 195 4.46 9.24 -17.28
C LYS A 195 4.74 8.00 -18.14
N CYS A 196 5.81 7.26 -17.86
CA CYS A 196 6.28 6.14 -18.68
C CYS A 196 5.91 4.75 -18.13
N SER A 197 5.14 4.66 -17.04
CA SER A 197 4.67 3.40 -16.45
C SER A 197 3.61 2.73 -17.33
N ARG A 198 3.53 1.38 -17.32
CA ARG A 198 2.56 0.56 -18.09
C ARG A 198 1.10 1.00 -17.90
N HIS A 199 0.80 1.65 -16.78
CA HIS A 199 -0.57 1.91 -16.34
C HIS A 199 -1.11 3.28 -16.74
N ASP A 200 -0.31 4.09 -17.42
CA ASP A 200 -0.68 5.44 -17.87
C ASP A 200 -1.39 6.22 -16.76
N ILE A 201 -0.75 6.20 -15.58
CA ILE A 201 -1.34 6.59 -14.30
C ILE A 201 -1.85 8.02 -14.34
N LEU A 202 -1.21 8.86 -15.14
CA LEU A 202 -1.56 10.28 -15.30
C LEU A 202 -2.83 10.52 -16.11
N LYS A 203 -3.28 9.56 -16.92
CA LYS A 203 -4.62 9.60 -17.54
C LYS A 203 -5.73 9.24 -16.56
N LYS A 204 -5.40 8.69 -15.39
CA LYS A 204 -6.41 8.35 -14.39
C LYS A 204 -6.99 9.64 -13.80
N PRO A 205 -8.31 9.69 -13.55
CA PRO A 205 -8.96 10.90 -13.06
C PRO A 205 -8.42 11.35 -11.70
N TRP A 206 -7.93 10.44 -10.85
CA TRP A 206 -7.35 10.77 -9.54
C TRP A 206 -5.93 11.36 -9.61
N ALA A 207 -5.23 11.24 -10.75
CA ALA A 207 -3.90 11.82 -10.95
C ALA A 207 -3.96 13.32 -11.30
N VAL A 208 -5.12 13.82 -11.73
CA VAL A 208 -5.37 15.24 -11.96
C VAL A 208 -5.29 16.00 -10.62
N PRO A 209 -4.44 17.04 -10.48
CA PRO A 209 -4.25 17.75 -9.21
C PRO A 209 -5.56 18.26 -8.59
N SER A 210 -6.44 18.86 -9.39
CA SER A 210 -7.74 19.36 -8.94
C SER A 210 -8.63 18.27 -8.36
N ASN A 211 -8.66 17.08 -8.99
CA ASN A 211 -9.44 15.95 -8.53
C ASN A 211 -8.86 15.36 -7.25
N ARG A 212 -7.53 15.32 -7.12
CA ARG A 212 -6.86 14.88 -5.89
C ARG A 212 -7.15 15.81 -4.71
N GLU A 213 -7.09 17.13 -4.93
CA GLU A 213 -7.44 18.10 -3.90
C GLU A 213 -8.90 17.96 -3.46
N LEU A 214 -9.81 17.76 -4.41
CA LEU A 214 -11.22 17.53 -4.12
C LEU A 214 -11.43 16.22 -3.35
N ALA A 215 -10.77 15.13 -3.75
CA ALA A 215 -10.84 13.85 -3.07
C ALA A 215 -10.32 13.94 -1.63
N VAL A 216 -9.18 14.61 -1.40
CA VAL A 216 -8.65 14.85 -0.04
C VAL A 216 -9.67 15.60 0.82
N LYS A 217 -10.30 16.65 0.29
CA LYS A 217 -11.35 17.39 1.01
C LYS A 217 -12.57 16.51 1.30
N TYR A 218 -13.02 15.75 0.31
CA TYR A 218 -14.16 14.84 0.43
C TYR A 218 -13.92 13.78 1.51
N PHE A 219 -12.79 13.07 1.45
CA PHE A 219 -12.46 12.06 2.46
C PHE A 219 -12.22 12.67 3.84
N LYS A 220 -11.66 13.87 3.96
CA LYS A 220 -11.59 14.58 5.25
C LYS A 220 -12.98 14.84 5.83
N VAL A 221 -13.97 15.17 5.01
CA VAL A 221 -15.35 15.37 5.47
C VAL A 221 -15.96 14.05 5.94
N ILE A 222 -15.79 12.95 5.19
CA ILE A 222 -16.27 11.62 5.59
C ILE A 222 -15.61 11.20 6.91
N CYS A 223 -14.29 11.23 6.99
CA CYS A 223 -13.56 10.86 8.19
C CYS A 223 -13.96 11.75 9.37
N ALA A 224 -14.18 13.05 9.16
CA ALA A 224 -14.65 13.93 10.23
C ALA A 224 -16.05 13.53 10.73
N GLN A 225 -16.96 13.09 9.85
CA GLN A 225 -18.29 12.61 10.23
C GLN A 225 -18.22 11.31 11.02
N GLU A 226 -17.33 10.39 10.65
CA GLU A 226 -17.09 9.15 11.39
C GLU A 226 -16.43 9.44 12.75
N GLU A 227 -15.42 10.30 12.74
CA GLU A 227 -14.68 10.68 13.94
C GLU A 227 -15.59 11.36 14.97
N ILE A 228 -16.56 12.19 14.55
CA ILE A 228 -17.58 12.73 15.46
C ILE A 228 -18.33 11.62 16.21
N LYS A 229 -18.69 10.52 15.53
CA LYS A 229 -19.39 9.39 16.17
C LYS A 229 -18.49 8.66 17.15
N HIS A 230 -17.21 8.46 16.81
CA HIS A 230 -16.24 7.85 17.71
C HIS A 230 -15.97 8.72 18.94
N LEU A 231 -15.80 10.03 18.73
CA LEU A 231 -15.60 10.99 19.81
C LEU A 231 -16.76 10.96 20.81
N TYR A 232 -18.02 10.78 20.39
CA TYR A 232 -19.13 10.65 21.35
C TYR A 232 -18.98 9.46 22.30
N VAL A 233 -18.50 8.31 21.81
CA VAL A 233 -18.24 7.14 22.65
C VAL A 233 -17.07 7.43 23.59
N GLU A 234 -16.01 8.04 23.08
CA GLU A 234 -14.80 8.31 23.86
C GLU A 234 -15.00 9.40 24.93
N ILE A 235 -15.76 10.45 24.60
CA ILE A 235 -16.20 11.48 25.56
C ILE A 235 -16.96 10.84 26.71
N ARG A 236 -17.86 9.89 26.42
CA ARG A 236 -18.60 9.15 27.46
C ARG A 236 -17.66 8.31 28.32
N ARG A 237 -16.79 7.51 27.69
CA ARG A 237 -15.82 6.67 28.40
C ARG A 237 -14.90 7.48 29.29
N LEU A 238 -14.41 8.62 28.81
CA LEU A 238 -13.57 9.52 29.58
C LEU A 238 -14.33 10.04 30.81
N HIS A 239 -15.59 10.44 30.65
CA HIS A 239 -16.40 10.91 31.77
C HIS A 239 -16.64 9.79 32.81
N GLU A 240 -17.03 8.59 32.36
CA GLU A 240 -17.22 7.43 33.23
C GLU A 240 -15.93 7.06 33.98
N TRP A 241 -14.79 7.07 33.28
CA TRP A 241 -13.48 6.79 33.86
C TRP A 241 -13.08 7.82 34.92
N VAL A 242 -13.29 9.12 34.65
CA VAL A 242 -13.01 10.19 35.62
C VAL A 242 -13.85 9.99 36.89
N ASN A 243 -15.16 9.73 36.73
CA ASN A 243 -16.06 9.53 37.86
C ASN A 243 -15.71 8.27 38.67
N ALA A 244 -15.43 7.15 37.99
CA ALA A 244 -15.07 5.89 38.63
C ALA A 244 -13.75 6.01 39.41
N LYS A 245 -12.75 6.70 38.83
CA LYS A 245 -11.44 6.89 39.46
C LYS A 245 -11.52 7.82 40.67
N ASP A 246 -12.30 8.91 40.58
CA ASP A 246 -12.52 9.81 41.73
C ASP A 246 -13.28 9.08 42.86
N ALA A 247 -14.29 8.27 42.54
CA ALA A 247 -15.02 7.47 43.52
C ALA A 247 -14.12 6.43 44.20
N HIS A 248 -13.29 5.72 43.42
CA HIS A 248 -12.36 4.74 43.96
C HIS A 248 -11.34 5.37 44.92
N LEU A 249 -10.73 6.51 44.54
CA LEU A 249 -9.77 7.21 45.40
C LEU A 249 -10.42 7.74 46.69
N LEU A 250 -11.68 8.19 46.61
CA LEU A 250 -12.43 8.62 47.78
C LEU A 250 -12.68 7.45 48.74
N VAL A 251 -13.17 6.31 48.24
CA VAL A 251 -13.39 5.10 49.04
C VAL A 251 -12.09 4.61 49.68
N MET A 252 -10.96 4.65 48.95
CA MET A 252 -9.65 4.29 49.48
C MET A 252 -9.19 5.25 50.59
N ALA A 253 -9.46 6.56 50.45
CA ALA A 253 -9.14 7.55 51.48
C ALA A 253 -9.98 7.35 52.75
N GLU A 254 -11.26 6.99 52.60
CA GLU A 254 -12.18 6.74 53.72
C GLU A 254 -11.89 5.40 54.42
N GLY A 255 -11.53 4.36 53.65
CA GLY A 255 -11.24 3.01 54.15
C GLY A 255 -9.88 2.85 54.85
N THR A 256 -8.99 3.84 54.73
CA THR A 256 -7.65 3.83 55.34
C THR A 256 -7.58 4.55 56.69
N ALA A 257 -8.73 4.85 57.30
CA ALA A 257 -8.85 5.54 58.59
C ALA A 257 -8.10 4.91 59.79
N GLY A 258 -7.57 3.69 59.64
CA GLY A 258 -6.75 3.01 60.65
C GLY A 258 -5.25 3.34 60.65
N ASP A 259 -4.71 3.90 59.56
CA ASP A 259 -3.30 4.32 59.45
C ASP A 259 -3.23 5.77 58.97
N GLU A 260 -2.97 6.68 59.92
CA GLU A 260 -3.00 8.14 59.73
C GLU A 260 -2.04 8.61 58.62
N TYR A 261 -0.89 7.97 58.47
CA TYR A 261 0.11 8.35 57.46
C TYR A 261 -0.32 7.94 56.05
N ILE A 262 -0.90 6.75 55.90
CA ILE A 262 -1.39 6.25 54.60
C ILE A 262 -2.62 7.05 54.16
N ALA A 263 -3.55 7.31 55.09
CA ALA A 263 -4.74 8.11 54.81
C ALA A 263 -4.39 9.54 54.35
N LEU A 264 -3.37 10.16 54.98
CA LEU A 264 -2.91 11.49 54.60
C LEU A 264 -2.32 11.53 53.18
N GLU A 265 -1.48 10.56 52.82
CA GLU A 265 -0.87 10.47 51.49
C GLU A 265 -1.92 10.17 50.40
N ILE A 266 -2.87 9.26 50.66
CA ILE A 266 -3.96 8.96 49.73
C ILE A 266 -4.85 10.19 49.54
N ASN A 267 -5.16 10.93 50.61
CA ASN A 267 -5.95 12.15 50.51
C ASN A 267 -5.20 13.25 49.73
N ALA A 268 -3.89 13.39 49.92
CA ALA A 268 -3.07 14.33 49.14
C ALA A 268 -3.08 13.99 47.64
N LYS A 269 -2.98 12.70 47.30
CA LYS A 269 -3.11 12.21 45.91
C LYS A 269 -4.51 12.43 45.36
N TYR A 270 -5.56 12.12 46.13
CA TYR A 270 -6.96 12.36 45.77
C TYR A 270 -7.21 13.83 45.45
N LEU A 271 -6.79 14.76 46.31
CA LEU A 271 -6.97 16.20 46.09
C LEU A 271 -6.25 16.68 44.82
N THR A 272 -5.06 16.13 44.54
CA THR A 272 -4.30 16.47 43.33
C THR A 272 -5.01 15.95 42.08
N HIS A 273 -5.44 14.68 42.08
CA HIS A 273 -6.20 14.07 40.98
C HIS A 273 -7.52 14.80 40.74
N ARG A 274 -8.27 15.11 41.80
CA ARG A 274 -9.55 15.81 41.72
C ARG A 274 -9.41 17.21 41.09
N ARG A 275 -8.31 17.92 41.35
CA ARG A 275 -8.04 19.22 40.70
C ARG A 275 -7.90 19.07 39.19
N VAL A 276 -7.18 18.04 38.73
CA VAL A 276 -7.01 17.74 37.29
C VAL A 276 -8.34 17.28 36.69
N ASN A 277 -9.04 16.36 37.36
CA ASN A 277 -10.33 15.85 36.93
C ASN A 277 -11.39 16.96 36.81
N ASN A 278 -11.39 17.95 37.72
CA ASN A 278 -12.26 19.12 37.60
C ASN A 278 -12.04 19.92 36.30
N VAL A 279 -10.81 19.95 35.76
CA VAL A 279 -10.53 20.58 34.47
C VAL A 279 -11.16 19.76 33.34
N HIS A 280 -10.98 18.44 33.38
CA HIS A 280 -11.60 17.53 32.40
C HIS A 280 -13.12 17.61 32.45
N CYS A 281 -13.74 17.56 33.63
CA CYS A 281 -15.19 17.70 33.79
C CYS A 281 -15.70 19.03 33.25
N ARG A 282 -14.96 20.14 33.44
CA ARG A 282 -15.33 21.44 32.86
C ARG A 282 -15.29 21.42 31.34
N HIS A 283 -14.27 20.83 30.73
CA HIS A 283 -14.19 20.70 29.26
C HIS A 283 -15.28 19.76 28.73
N LEU A 284 -15.55 18.65 29.41
CA LEU A 284 -16.65 17.75 29.06
C LEU A 284 -18.00 18.47 29.11
N GLN A 285 -18.25 19.28 30.13
CA GLN A 285 -19.45 20.12 30.21
C GLN A 285 -19.55 21.12 29.04
N GLN A 286 -18.44 21.75 28.65
CA GLN A 286 -18.43 22.63 27.48
C GLN A 286 -18.77 21.86 26.20
N ILE A 287 -18.27 20.64 26.04
CA ILE A 287 -18.57 19.76 24.90
C ILE A 287 -20.05 19.38 24.87
N TYR A 288 -20.64 18.99 26.00
CA TYR A 288 -22.07 18.68 26.10
C TYR A 288 -22.96 19.88 25.76
N ASN A 289 -22.48 21.09 26.01
CA ASN A 289 -23.20 22.32 25.69
C ASN A 289 -23.01 22.79 24.23
N LEU A 290 -22.21 22.09 23.42
CA LEU A 290 -22.01 22.47 22.01
C LEU A 290 -23.30 22.26 21.22
N LYS A 291 -23.65 23.28 20.42
CA LYS A 291 -24.77 23.21 19.48
C LYS A 291 -24.48 22.12 18.43
N GLY A 292 -25.26 21.05 18.46
CA GLY A 292 -25.09 19.90 17.55
C GLY A 292 -24.45 18.67 18.18
N PHE A 293 -24.13 18.71 19.48
CA PHE A 293 -23.81 17.50 20.22
C PHE A 293 -25.05 16.58 20.27
N SER A 294 -24.88 15.32 19.88
CA SER A 294 -25.95 14.31 19.84
C SER A 294 -25.55 13.01 20.53
N GLY A 295 -24.45 13.02 21.30
CA GLY A 295 -24.05 11.88 22.11
C GLY A 295 -25.00 11.69 23.30
N ASP A 296 -25.06 10.47 23.82
CA ASP A 296 -25.90 10.13 24.98
C ASP A 296 -25.35 10.79 26.25
N ILE A 297 -26.08 11.75 26.80
CA ILE A 297 -25.81 12.33 28.12
C ILE A 297 -26.64 11.53 29.11
N LYS A 298 -26.05 10.51 29.73
CA LYS A 298 -26.69 9.94 30.92
C LYS A 298 -26.63 11.00 32.01
N ASP A 299 -27.76 11.61 32.31
CA ASP A 299 -27.95 12.46 33.46
C ASP A 299 -27.47 11.72 34.71
N ASN A 300 -26.43 12.23 35.36
CA ASN A 300 -25.87 11.72 36.62
C ASN A 300 -26.84 11.86 37.83
N ASN A 301 -28.14 12.06 37.60
CA ASN A 301 -29.14 12.21 38.67
C ASN A 301 -29.74 10.87 39.15
N SER A 302 -29.32 9.71 38.63
CA SER A 302 -29.80 8.41 39.11
C SER A 302 -28.87 7.72 40.12
N ALA A 303 -27.90 8.42 40.72
CA ALA A 303 -27.02 7.90 41.77
C ALA A 303 -27.72 7.73 43.14
N GLN A 304 -28.95 7.20 43.13
CA GLN A 304 -29.70 6.77 44.30
C GLN A 304 -30.46 5.47 43.97
N HIS A 305 -29.78 4.45 43.46
CA HIS A 305 -30.17 3.08 43.78
C HIS A 305 -29.03 2.09 43.53
N ASN A 306 -28.75 1.35 44.59
CA ASN A 306 -28.12 0.02 44.63
C ASN A 306 -26.59 -0.02 44.64
N ASN A 307 -26.07 0.23 45.84
CA ASN A 307 -24.97 -0.53 46.41
C ASN A 307 -25.23 -2.05 46.24
N THR A 308 -24.46 -2.70 45.39
CA THR A 308 -24.02 -4.09 45.63
C THR A 308 -22.56 -4.18 45.23
N ILE A 309 -21.71 -4.13 46.26
CA ILE A 309 -20.31 -4.49 46.21
C ILE A 309 -20.22 -5.95 45.75
N ASN A 310 -19.47 -6.21 44.67
CA ASN A 310 -18.85 -7.51 44.49
C ASN A 310 -17.35 -7.30 44.39
N SER A 311 -16.70 -7.44 45.54
CA SER A 311 -15.24 -7.46 45.68
C SER A 311 -14.75 -8.84 45.31
N GLN A 312 -14.18 -9.00 44.12
CA GLN A 312 -13.24 -10.09 43.88
C GLN A 312 -12.33 -9.76 42.71
N GLU A 313 -11.05 -10.06 42.91
CA GLU A 313 -9.93 -10.04 41.97
C GLU A 313 -9.17 -8.71 41.84
N LEU A 314 -8.28 -8.50 42.82
CA LEU A 314 -6.99 -7.89 42.56
C LEU A 314 -5.96 -9.01 42.32
N ASP A 315 -5.04 -8.68 41.40
CA ASP A 315 -3.69 -9.24 41.20
C ASP A 315 -3.52 -10.23 40.04
N ASN A 316 -3.00 -9.72 38.93
CA ASN A 316 -1.65 -10.02 38.46
C ASN A 316 -1.23 -8.91 37.48
N GLY A 317 -0.14 -8.22 37.82
CA GLY A 317 0.50 -7.27 36.93
C GLY A 317 1.21 -7.98 35.80
N ASP A 318 0.97 -7.53 34.58
CA ASP A 318 1.90 -7.64 33.47
C ASP A 318 1.95 -6.27 32.78
N ASP A 319 3.09 -5.62 32.92
CA ASP A 319 3.47 -4.41 32.18
C ASP A 319 3.64 -4.79 30.69
N GLU A 320 2.60 -4.61 29.89
CA GLU A 320 2.66 -4.69 28.42
C GLU A 320 2.11 -3.39 27.81
N GLU A 321 2.71 -2.25 28.17
CA GLU A 321 2.59 -1.02 27.39
C GLU A 321 3.65 -1.03 26.28
N ASP A 322 3.40 -1.74 25.18
CA ASP A 322 4.07 -1.46 23.89
C ASP A 322 3.36 -2.02 22.64
N ASP A 323 2.08 -2.44 22.71
CA ASP A 323 1.44 -3.18 21.61
C ASP A 323 0.53 -2.36 20.68
N PHE A 324 0.25 -1.09 20.98
CA PHE A 324 -0.63 -0.29 20.11
C PHE A 324 0.06 0.24 18.85
N LEU A 325 1.39 0.42 18.88
CA LEU A 325 2.19 0.89 17.73
C LEU A 325 2.61 -0.24 16.78
N PHE A 326 2.66 -1.50 17.26
CA PHE A 326 3.05 -2.65 16.44
C PHE A 326 1.95 -3.09 15.47
N GLY A 327 0.67 -2.89 15.85
CA GLY A 327 -0.49 -3.24 15.03
C GLY A 327 -0.56 -2.47 13.71
N GLU A 328 -0.21 -1.18 13.72
CA GLU A 328 -0.28 -0.32 12.54
C GLU A 328 0.90 -0.57 11.59
N VAL A 329 2.10 -0.76 12.14
CA VAL A 329 3.31 -1.14 11.37
C VAL A 329 3.14 -2.52 10.74
N SER A 330 2.57 -3.47 11.47
CA SER A 330 2.27 -4.83 10.97
C SER A 330 1.16 -4.84 9.91
N ARG A 331 0.16 -3.95 10.03
CA ARG A 331 -0.86 -3.74 8.98
C ARG A 331 -0.26 -3.13 7.72
N MET A 332 0.61 -2.14 7.84
CA MET A 332 1.31 -1.54 6.70
C MET A 332 2.27 -2.52 6.02
N GLN A 333 3.00 -3.34 6.80
CA GLN A 333 3.90 -4.36 6.25
C GLN A 333 3.15 -5.47 5.51
N LYS A 334 1.97 -5.90 6.02
CA LYS A 334 1.08 -6.83 5.31
C LYS A 334 0.50 -6.22 4.03
N CYS A 335 0.24 -4.91 3.99
CA CYS A 335 -0.18 -4.21 2.78
C CYS A 335 0.94 -4.15 1.73
N LEU A 336 2.18 -3.89 2.15
CA LEU A 336 3.34 -3.87 1.25
C LEU A 336 3.65 -5.26 0.68
N GLN A 337 3.53 -6.33 1.47
CA GLN A 337 3.72 -7.71 0.99
C GLN A 337 2.65 -8.14 -0.03
N ARG A 338 1.42 -7.61 0.08
CA ARG A 338 0.34 -7.88 -0.88
C ARG A 338 0.45 -7.10 -2.19
N MET A 339 1.26 -6.04 -2.24
CA MET A 339 1.52 -5.27 -3.46
C MET A 339 2.76 -5.76 -4.23
N LEU A 340 3.50 -6.73 -3.68
CA LEU A 340 4.73 -7.30 -4.27
C LEU A 340 4.51 -8.71 -4.87
N ILE A 341 3.27 -9.18 -4.92
CA ILE A 341 2.81 -10.36 -5.68
C ILE A 341 1.93 -9.82 -6.80
#